data_AF-A0A4U0ZGP2-F1
#
_entry.id   AF-A0A4U0ZGP2-F1
#
_cell.length_a   1.000
_cell.length_b   1.000
_cell.length_c   1.000
_cell.angle_alpha   90.00
_cell.angle_beta   90.00
_cell.angle_gamma   90.00
#
_symmetry.space_group_name_H-M   'P 1'
#
loop_
_entity.id
_entity.type
_entity.pdbx_description
1 polymer ?
#
loop_
_entity_poly.entity_id
_entity_poly.type
_entity_poly.pdbx_seq_one_letter_code
_entity_poly.pdbx_strand_id
1 'polypeptide(L)'
;MDEIFFETKIKQDGTKLFAFSIPLMQQREGGKGGGRGGRGQGGEGGGRGGRGGQDSRGDSSQKSSDNSDRMAEQLYASLDKKLEETGYCQTGYIEIDTHQTEDRLHLLGECNETASELDRLDFPNIN
;
A
#
# COMPACT_ATOMS: atom_id res chain seq x y z
N MET A 1 13.76 9.95 -0.35
CA MET A 1 13.20 9.41 0.89
C MET A 1 11.73 9.54 0.70
N ASP A 2 11.05 8.44 0.38
CA ASP A 2 9.62 8.50 0.14
C ASP A 2 8.94 8.72 1.49
N GLU A 3 8.54 9.97 1.72
CA GLU A 3 8.14 10.46 3.03
C GLU A 3 6.74 9.92 3.38
N ILE A 4 6.66 9.23 4.53
CA ILE A 4 5.39 8.82 5.14
C ILE A 4 4.74 10.08 5.71
N PHE A 5 3.44 10.26 5.44
CA PHE A 5 2.67 11.40 5.96
C PHE A 5 1.85 10.96 7.16
N PHE A 6 1.88 11.74 8.23
CA PHE A 6 1.04 11.55 9.41
C PHE A 6 0.62 12.92 9.94
N GLU A 7 -0.66 13.22 9.83
CA GLU A 7 -1.28 14.44 10.33
C GLU A 7 -2.31 14.07 11.39
N THR A 8 -2.37 14.86 12.46
CA THR A 8 -3.30 14.68 13.56
C THR A 8 -4.21 15.89 13.69
N LYS A 9 -5.44 15.65 14.17
CA LYS A 9 -6.41 16.70 14.39
C LYS A 9 -7.30 16.39 15.58
N ILE A 10 -7.28 17.27 16.59
CA ILE A 10 -8.16 17.18 17.75
C ILE A 10 -9.34 18.13 17.55
N LYS A 11 -10.55 17.59 17.48
CA LYS A 11 -11.78 18.39 17.39
C LYS A 11 -12.11 19.05 18.73
N GLN A 12 -13.05 20.01 18.71
CA GLN A 12 -13.48 20.72 19.92
C GLN A 12 -14.14 19.79 20.94
N ASP A 13 -14.92 18.82 20.47
CA ASP A 13 -15.57 17.76 21.25
C ASP A 13 -14.59 16.74 21.87
N GLY A 14 -13.29 16.85 21.54
CA GLY A 14 -12.26 15.94 22.01
C GLY A 14 -12.04 14.73 21.12
N THR A 15 -12.77 14.57 20.00
CA THR A 15 -12.48 13.50 19.05
C THR A 15 -11.10 13.69 18.43
N LYS A 16 -10.30 12.62 18.45
CA LYS A 16 -8.96 12.57 17.88
C LYS A 16 -9.00 11.92 16.50
N LEU A 17 -8.66 12.67 15.47
CA LEU A 17 -8.57 12.19 14.09
C LEU A 17 -7.13 12.17 13.62
N PHE A 18 -6.82 11.27 12.68
CA PHE A 18 -5.56 11.29 11.97
C PHE A 18 -5.73 10.97 10.49
N ALA A 19 -4.78 11.44 9.70
CA ALA A 19 -4.58 11.07 8.31
C ALA A 19 -3.18 10.50 8.15
N PHE A 20 -3.08 9.28 7.62
CA PHE A 20 -1.83 8.58 7.39
C PHE A 20 -1.71 8.21 5.92
N SER A 21 -0.52 8.37 5.33
CA SER A 21 -0.30 7.85 3.99
C SER A 21 1.13 7.38 3.74
N ILE A 22 1.24 6.31 2.96
CA ILE A 22 2.53 5.76 2.50
C ILE A 22 2.62 5.83 0.98
N PRO A 23 3.83 6.02 0.42
CA PRO A 23 4.06 5.92 -1.02
C PRO A 23 3.70 4.52 -1.53
N LEU A 24 3.06 4.47 -2.70
CA LEU A 24 2.96 3.23 -3.45
C LEU A 24 4.34 2.91 -3.99
N MET A 25 4.89 1.75 -3.62
CA MET A 25 6.03 1.22 -4.32
C MET A 25 5.55 0.85 -5.72
N GLN A 26 5.69 1.77 -6.69
CA GLN A 26 5.55 1.40 -8.09
C GLN A 26 6.53 0.26 -8.31
N GLN A 27 5.98 -0.93 -8.52
CA GLN A 27 6.74 -2.06 -8.98
C GLN A 27 7.43 -1.54 -10.23
N ARG A 28 8.76 -1.33 -10.19
CA ARG A 28 9.51 -0.91 -11.36
C ARG A 28 9.19 -1.94 -12.44
N GLU A 29 8.29 -1.57 -13.34
CA GLU A 29 8.01 -2.32 -14.55
C GLU A 29 9.19 -2.03 -15.49
N GLY A 30 10.32 -2.63 -15.15
CA GLY A 30 11.63 -2.23 -15.63
C GLY A 30 12.59 -3.41 -15.74
N GLY A 31 12.04 -4.56 -16.16
CA GLY A 31 12.78 -5.77 -16.52
C GLY A 31 12.36 -6.32 -17.88
N LYS A 32 11.81 -5.49 -18.78
CA LYS A 32 11.59 -5.86 -20.18
C LYS A 32 12.90 -5.63 -20.96
N GLY A 33 13.93 -6.36 -20.56
CA GLY A 33 15.25 -6.37 -21.18
C GLY A 33 15.34 -7.38 -22.32
N GLY A 34 14.92 -6.98 -23.52
CA GLY A 34 15.55 -7.38 -24.78
C GLY A 34 15.35 -8.81 -25.27
N GLY A 35 14.44 -8.97 -26.24
CA GLY A 35 14.58 -10.04 -27.24
C GLY A 35 15.92 -9.92 -27.98
N ARG A 36 16.71 -10.99 -27.92
CA ARG A 36 17.66 -11.41 -28.96
C ARG A 36 17.42 -12.91 -29.11
N GLY A 37 16.88 -13.43 -30.20
CA GLY A 37 17.38 -13.18 -31.55
C GLY A 37 18.69 -13.94 -31.77
N GLY A 38 18.63 -15.28 -31.76
CA GLY A 38 19.45 -16.20 -32.57
C GLY A 38 20.92 -16.46 -32.20
N ARG A 39 21.27 -17.74 -31.96
CA ARG A 39 22.09 -18.59 -32.87
C ARG A 39 22.40 -19.99 -32.30
N GLY A 40 22.02 -21.02 -33.07
CA GLY A 40 22.64 -22.35 -33.13
C GLY A 40 22.29 -23.33 -31.99
N GLN A 41 22.24 -24.65 -32.16
CA GLN A 41 22.47 -25.54 -33.30
C GLN A 41 22.06 -26.94 -32.83
N GLY A 42 21.41 -27.74 -33.70
CA GLY A 42 21.40 -29.20 -33.59
C GLY A 42 20.12 -29.85 -33.05
N GLY A 43 19.46 -30.66 -33.89
CA GLY A 43 18.43 -31.61 -33.47
C GLY A 43 17.41 -31.92 -34.55
N GLU A 44 17.78 -32.78 -35.52
CA GLU A 44 16.83 -33.48 -36.37
C GLU A 44 15.87 -34.32 -35.52
N GLY A 45 14.56 -34.15 -35.72
CA GLY A 45 13.53 -34.93 -35.05
C GLY A 45 12.14 -34.53 -35.50
N GLY A 46 11.51 -35.36 -36.32
CA GLY A 46 10.29 -35.05 -37.08
C GLY A 46 8.98 -35.05 -36.27
N GLY A 47 7.89 -34.74 -36.97
CA GLY A 47 6.54 -35.15 -36.54
C GLY A 47 5.46 -34.08 -36.56
N ARG A 48 4.76 -34.00 -37.70
CA ARG A 48 3.32 -33.80 -37.89
C ARG A 48 2.47 -33.28 -36.70
N GLY A 49 1.93 -32.07 -36.90
CA GLY A 49 0.48 -31.82 -36.81
C GLY A 49 -0.15 -31.64 -35.42
N GLY A 50 -0.47 -30.40 -35.07
CA GLY A 50 -1.37 -30.06 -33.97
C GLY A 50 -1.76 -28.60 -33.98
N ARG A 51 -2.82 -28.26 -34.72
CA ARG A 51 -3.53 -26.97 -34.59
C ARG A 51 -4.22 -26.98 -33.22
N GLY A 52 -3.80 -26.08 -32.33
CA GLY A 52 -4.38 -25.91 -30.99
C GLY A 52 -3.70 -24.77 -30.24
N GLY A 53 -3.52 -23.64 -30.91
CA GLY A 53 -2.87 -22.46 -30.34
C GLY A 53 -3.90 -21.37 -30.07
N GLN A 54 -4.49 -21.39 -28.88
CA GLN A 54 -4.96 -20.23 -28.11
C GLN A 54 -5.89 -20.74 -27.03
N ASP A 55 -5.42 -20.72 -25.78
CA ASP A 55 -6.19 -20.31 -24.60
C ASP A 55 -5.24 -20.28 -23.39
N SER A 56 -4.23 -19.40 -23.44
CA SER A 56 -3.58 -18.89 -22.23
C SER A 56 -4.25 -17.57 -21.89
N ARG A 57 -5.53 -17.64 -21.51
CA ARG A 57 -6.27 -16.49 -20.97
C ARG A 57 -6.59 -16.79 -19.52
N GLY A 58 -5.92 -16.07 -18.61
CA GLY A 58 -6.31 -16.00 -17.20
C GLY A 58 -5.21 -16.37 -16.22
N ASP A 59 -4.09 -15.64 -16.22
CA ASP A 59 -3.20 -15.60 -15.05
C ASP A 59 -2.59 -14.20 -14.87
N SER A 60 -3.42 -13.18 -15.00
CA SER A 60 -3.02 -11.77 -14.76
C SER A 60 -3.77 -11.17 -13.57
N SER A 61 -4.83 -11.84 -13.12
CA SER A 61 -5.72 -11.37 -12.05
C SER A 61 -5.30 -11.81 -10.65
N GLN A 62 -4.47 -12.85 -10.50
CA GLN A 62 -4.02 -13.32 -9.19
C GLN A 62 -2.86 -12.50 -8.62
N LYS A 63 -1.99 -11.95 -9.48
CA LYS A 63 -0.84 -11.16 -9.04
C LYS A 63 -1.19 -9.75 -8.54
N SER A 64 -2.29 -9.19 -9.05
CA SER A 64 -2.74 -7.85 -8.68
C SER A 64 -3.34 -7.80 -7.29
N SER A 65 -4.10 -8.83 -6.88
CA SER A 65 -4.66 -8.92 -5.52
C SER A 65 -3.56 -9.12 -4.47
N ASP A 66 -2.58 -9.98 -4.76
CA ASP A 66 -1.48 -10.24 -3.83
C ASP A 66 -0.63 -8.97 -3.55
N ASN A 67 -0.54 -8.07 -4.54
CA ASN A 67 0.20 -6.83 -4.37
C ASN A 67 -0.57 -5.79 -3.55
N SER A 68 -1.87 -5.61 -3.81
CA SER A 68 -2.70 -4.70 -3.02
C SER A 68 -2.76 -5.12 -1.56
N ASP A 69 -2.87 -6.42 -1.29
CA ASP A 69 -2.96 -6.95 0.07
C ASP A 69 -1.66 -6.71 0.85
N ARG A 70 -0.50 -6.95 0.21
CA ARG A 70 0.82 -6.66 0.81
C ARG A 70 1.03 -5.18 1.09
N MET A 71 0.57 -4.31 0.20
CA MET A 71 0.67 -2.86 0.39
C MET A 71 -0.23 -2.39 1.55
N ALA A 72 -1.43 -2.96 1.66
CA ALA A 72 -2.32 -2.70 2.79
C ALA A 72 -1.69 -3.18 4.11
N GLU A 73 -1.11 -4.39 4.16
CA GLU A 73 -0.38 -4.88 5.34
C GLU A 73 0.76 -3.93 5.74
N GLN A 74 1.51 -3.39 4.77
CA GLN A 74 2.57 -2.41 5.04
C GLN A 74 2.03 -1.08 5.56
N LEU A 75 0.87 -0.62 5.07
CA LEU A 75 0.18 0.57 5.58
C LEU A 75 -0.15 0.39 7.05
N TYR A 76 -0.86 -0.68 7.41
CA TYR A 76 -1.26 -0.94 8.80
C TYR A 76 -0.05 -1.12 9.73
N ALA A 77 0.96 -1.90 9.33
CA ALA A 77 2.16 -2.08 10.13
C ALA A 77 2.93 -0.77 10.36
N SER A 78 3.00 0.09 9.34
CA SER A 78 3.66 1.39 9.47
C SER A 78 2.86 2.37 10.32
N LEU A 79 1.53 2.32 10.22
CA LEU A 79 0.61 3.10 11.03
C LEU A 79 0.71 2.71 12.50
N ASP A 80 0.67 1.42 12.82
CA ASP A 80 0.77 0.92 14.20
C ASP A 80 2.06 1.41 14.86
N LYS A 81 3.18 1.26 14.14
CA LYS A 81 4.47 1.80 14.60
C LYS A 81 4.42 3.31 14.81
N LYS A 82 3.79 4.06 13.90
CA LYS A 82 3.69 5.52 14.01
C LYS A 82 2.83 5.95 15.21
N LEU A 83 1.75 5.23 15.48
CA LEU A 83 0.88 5.47 16.64
C LEU A 83 1.59 5.12 17.95
N GLU A 84 2.37 4.04 17.99
CA GLU A 84 3.21 3.69 19.14
C GLU A 84 4.30 4.73 19.39
N GLU A 85 4.98 5.21 18.34
CA GLU A 85 6.03 6.21 18.43
C GLU A 85 5.52 7.57 18.91
N THR A 86 4.33 7.98 18.43
CA THR A 86 3.75 9.28 18.77
C THR A 86 2.91 9.24 20.04
N GLY A 87 2.32 8.09 20.38
CA GLY A 87 1.36 7.97 21.47
C GLY A 87 0.01 8.64 21.20
N TYR A 88 -0.31 8.95 19.94
CA TYR A 88 -1.52 9.71 19.59
C TYR A 88 -2.81 8.94 19.92
N CYS A 89 -2.89 7.65 19.58
CA CYS A 89 -3.96 6.76 19.99
C CYS A 89 -3.42 5.70 20.97
N GLN A 90 -3.92 5.65 22.20
CA GLN A 90 -3.45 4.74 23.25
C GLN A 90 -4.33 3.49 23.39
N THR A 91 -5.62 3.59 23.05
CA THR A 91 -6.59 2.48 23.19
C THR A 91 -7.01 1.88 21.85
N GLY A 92 -6.25 2.19 20.80
CA GLY A 92 -6.52 1.80 19.42
C GLY A 92 -7.29 2.86 18.63
N TYR A 93 -7.63 2.51 17.39
CA TYR A 93 -8.33 3.38 16.46
C TYR A 93 -9.41 2.64 15.68
N ILE A 94 -10.33 3.39 15.10
CA ILE A 94 -11.30 2.95 14.11
C ILE A 94 -10.90 3.55 12.77
N GLU A 95 -10.85 2.70 11.74
CA GLU A 95 -10.68 3.15 10.36
C GLU A 95 -11.97 3.81 9.86
N ILE A 96 -11.85 5.04 9.35
CA ILE A 96 -12.95 5.78 8.75
C ILE A 96 -12.97 5.54 7.24
N ASP A 97 -11.82 5.64 6.60
CA ASP A 97 -11.68 5.49 5.15
C ASP A 97 -10.26 5.05 4.78
N THR A 98 -10.15 4.14 3.82
CA THR A 98 -8.88 3.75 3.21
C THR A 98 -9.03 3.80 1.71
N HIS A 99 -8.18 4.58 1.06
CA HIS A 99 -8.23 4.74 -0.39
C HIS A 99 -6.84 4.88 -1.00
N GLN A 100 -6.73 4.42 -2.23
CA GLN A 100 -5.52 4.48 -3.03
C GLN A 100 -5.62 5.65 -4.03
N THR A 101 -4.56 6.44 -4.11
CA THR A 101 -4.31 7.43 -5.17
C THR A 101 -3.24 6.91 -6.14
N GLU A 102 -2.89 7.64 -7.20
CA GLU A 102 -1.91 7.18 -8.19
C GLU A 102 -0.52 6.88 -7.59
N ASP A 103 -0.14 7.61 -6.53
CA ASP A 103 1.18 7.58 -5.95
C ASP A 103 1.22 7.14 -4.48
N ARG A 104 0.07 7.10 -3.78
CA ARG A 104 0.01 6.83 -2.34
C ARG A 104 -1.21 6.02 -1.92
N LEU A 105 -1.07 5.31 -0.81
CA LEU A 105 -2.16 4.67 -0.07
C LEU A 105 -2.44 5.49 1.19
N HIS A 106 -3.69 5.92 1.35
CA HIS A 106 -4.14 6.81 2.43
C HIS A 106 -5.09 6.08 3.37
N LEU A 107 -5.01 6.41 4.66
CA LEU A 107 -5.92 5.96 5.71
C LEU A 107 -6.32 7.15 6.59
N LEU A 108 -7.62 7.31 6.78
CA LEU A 108 -8.23 8.21 7.74
C LEU A 108 -8.76 7.40 8.92
N GLY A 109 -8.44 7.83 10.13
CA GLY A 109 -8.86 7.13 11.34
C GLY A 109 -9.22 8.06 12.49
N GLU A 110 -9.91 7.48 13.46
CA GLU A 110 -10.31 8.10 14.72
C GLU A 110 -9.82 7.27 15.90
N CYS A 111 -9.21 7.88 16.91
CA CYS A 111 -8.83 7.14 18.12
C CYS A 111 -10.09 6.72 18.91
N ASN A 112 -10.03 5.58 19.58
CA ASN A 112 -11.13 5.10 20.44
C ASN A 112 -11.35 5.98 21.67
N GLU A 113 -10.32 6.70 22.11
CA GLU A 113 -10.39 7.62 23.23
C GLU A 113 -10.46 9.09 22.81
N THR A 114 -11.02 9.91 23.70
CA THR A 114 -11.03 11.36 23.56
C THR A 114 -9.69 11.97 23.96
N ALA A 115 -9.38 13.15 23.40
CA ALA A 115 -8.19 13.90 23.70
C ALA A 115 -8.14 14.34 25.15
N SER A 116 -7.03 14.02 25.81
CA SER A 116 -6.70 14.62 27.10
C SER A 116 -6.26 16.09 26.93
N GLU A 117 -6.20 16.84 28.04
CA GLU A 117 -5.62 18.18 28.02
C GLU A 117 -4.14 18.16 27.60
N LEU A 118 -3.42 17.07 27.92
CA LEU A 118 -2.03 16.88 27.49
C LEU A 118 -1.96 16.66 25.97
N ASP A 119 -2.87 15.85 25.41
CA ASP A 119 -2.93 15.58 23.97
C ASP A 119 -3.12 16.88 23.18
N ARG A 120 -3.92 17.83 23.71
CA ARG A 120 -4.14 19.15 23.09
C ARG A 120 -2.87 20.02 23.07
N LEU A 121 -1.96 19.81 24.01
CA LEU A 121 -0.68 20.52 24.09
C LEU A 121 0.38 19.85 23.20
N ASP A 122 0.39 18.51 23.16
CA ASP A 122 1.36 17.72 22.41
C ASP A 122 1.03 17.67 20.91
N PHE A 123 -0.25 17.75 20.56
CA PHE A 123 -0.76 17.72 19.18
C PHE A 123 -1.61 18.95 18.86
N PRO A 124 -1.01 20.16 18.84
CA PRO A 124 -1.74 21.37 18.48
C PRO A 124 -2.13 21.33 17.00
N ASN A 125 -3.37 21.70 16.70
CA ASN A 125 -3.83 21.86 15.31
C ASN A 125 -3.13 23.08 14.69
N ILE A 126 -2.02 22.86 14.00
CA ILE A 126 -1.31 23.87 13.21
C ILE A 126 -1.98 23.99 11.84
N ASN A 127 -2.12 25.25 11.38
CA ASN A 127 -2.93 25.65 10.24
C ASN A 127 -2.08 26.12 9.07
#